data_AF-A0A3M1I6J5-F1
#
_entry.id   AF-A0A3M1I6J5-F1
#
_cell.length_a   1.000
_cell.length_b   1.000
_cell.length_c   1.000
_cell.angle_alpha   90.00
_cell.angle_beta   90.00
_cell.angle_gamma   90.00
#
_symmetry.space_group_name_H-M   'P 1'
#
loop_
_entity.id
_entity.type
_entity.pdbx_description
1 polymer ?
#
loop_
_entity_poly.entity_id
_entity_poly.type
_entity_poly.pdbx_seq_one_letter_code
_entity_poly.pdbx_strand_id
1 'polypeptide(L)'
;MGLKPDHWIRKMAREHRMIEPFVDHQVRRGVISYGLSSYGYDIRVADEFKIFTNVFSAVVDPKNFDPKSMVDFKGDVCVIPPNSFALARTVEYFRIPRGVLTLCVGKCLTGDTRVVDAESGAYL
;
A
#
# COMPACT_ATOMS: atom_id res chain seq x y z
N MET A 1 -26.05 5.95 -1.99
CA MET A 1 -24.58 6.04 -2.13
C MET A 1 -24.01 5.88 -0.74
N GLY A 2 -23.24 4.82 -0.48
CA GLY A 2 -22.79 4.48 0.88
C GLY A 2 -21.59 3.53 0.83
N LEU A 3 -20.96 3.33 1.98
CA LEU A 3 -19.80 2.44 2.13
C LEU A 3 -20.16 1.04 1.65
N LYS A 4 -19.33 0.47 0.77
CA LYS A 4 -19.63 -0.79 0.11
C LYS A 4 -19.21 -1.97 1.00
N PRO A 5 -20.13 -2.91 1.28
CA PRO A 5 -19.81 -4.10 2.08
C PRO A 5 -18.99 -5.11 1.29
N ASP A 6 -18.39 -6.04 2.01
CA ASP A 6 -17.55 -7.12 1.51
C ASP A 6 -18.16 -7.89 0.32
N HIS A 7 -19.44 -8.26 0.38
CA HIS A 7 -20.11 -9.02 -0.67
C HIS A 7 -20.22 -8.23 -1.98
N TRP A 8 -20.38 -6.91 -1.91
CA TRP A 8 -20.36 -6.04 -3.09
C TRP A 8 -18.95 -5.98 -3.67
N ILE A 9 -17.93 -5.78 -2.83
CA ILE A 9 -16.52 -5.73 -3.27
C ILE A 9 -16.13 -7.05 -3.93
N ARG A 10 -16.49 -8.19 -3.32
CA ARG A 10 -16.29 -9.55 -3.85
C ARG A 10 -16.93 -9.72 -5.23
N LYS A 11 -18.19 -9.31 -5.37
CA LYS A 11 -18.90 -9.34 -6.65
C LYS A 11 -18.16 -8.54 -7.71
N MET A 12 -17.81 -7.29 -7.41
CA MET A 12 -17.12 -6.40 -8.35
C MET A 12 -15.73 -6.89 -8.73
N ALA A 13 -14.99 -7.49 -7.80
CA ALA A 13 -13.68 -8.07 -8.09
C ALA A 13 -13.79 -9.29 -9.01
N ARG A 14 -14.73 -10.21 -8.74
CA ARG A 14 -14.89 -11.44 -9.53
C ARG A 14 -15.53 -11.22 -10.90
N GLU A 15 -16.58 -10.41 -10.98
CA GLU A 15 -17.37 -10.22 -12.22
C GLU A 15 -16.81 -9.11 -13.11
N HIS A 16 -16.19 -8.09 -12.52
CA HIS A 16 -15.74 -6.89 -13.24
C HIS A 16 -14.23 -6.63 -13.15
N ARG A 17 -13.46 -7.55 -12.56
CA ARG A 17 -12.00 -7.42 -12.36
C ARG A 17 -11.62 -6.09 -11.70
N MET A 18 -12.46 -5.63 -10.77
CA MET A 18 -12.23 -4.36 -10.05
C MET A 18 -10.90 -4.37 -9.29
N ILE A 19 -10.46 -5.53 -8.79
CA ILE A 19 -9.21 -5.75 -8.05
C ILE A 19 -8.55 -7.01 -8.61
N GLU A 20 -7.25 -6.96 -8.92
CA GLU A 20 -6.53 -8.11 -9.48
C GLU A 20 -5.03 -8.06 -9.14
N PRO A 21 -4.46 -9.12 -8.53
CA PRO A 21 -5.12 -10.32 -8.01
C PRO A 21 -6.07 -10.03 -6.83
N PHE A 22 -7.12 -10.84 -6.66
CA PHE A 22 -8.13 -10.66 -5.62
C PHE A 22 -8.14 -11.83 -4.62
N VAL A 23 -8.17 -11.51 -3.32
CA VAL A 23 -8.31 -12.49 -2.23
C VAL A 23 -9.59 -12.20 -1.45
N ASP A 24 -10.51 -13.16 -1.44
CA ASP A 24 -11.90 -12.99 -0.99
C ASP A 24 -12.12 -13.17 0.52
N HIS A 25 -11.03 -13.32 1.27
CA HIS A 25 -10.96 -13.45 2.71
C HIS A 25 -9.71 -12.75 3.24
N GLN A 26 -9.60 -12.63 4.56
CA GLN A 26 -8.45 -12.04 5.22
C GLN A 26 -7.35 -13.08 5.45
N VAL A 27 -6.17 -12.82 4.87
CA VAL A 27 -4.94 -13.58 5.17
C VAL A 27 -4.25 -12.89 6.34
N ARG A 28 -3.94 -13.62 7.42
CA ARG A 28 -3.44 -13.03 8.68
C ARG A 28 -2.25 -13.74 9.33
N ARG A 29 -1.98 -15.00 8.98
CA ARG A 29 -0.99 -15.81 9.70
C ARG A 29 0.42 -15.51 9.18
N GLY A 30 1.29 -15.03 10.07
CA GLY A 30 2.71 -14.80 9.77
C GLY A 30 2.99 -13.62 8.84
N VAL A 31 2.01 -12.72 8.64
CA VAL A 31 2.10 -11.56 7.75
C VAL A 31 1.28 -10.40 8.30
N ILE A 32 1.60 -9.18 7.88
CA ILE A 32 0.66 -8.06 7.97
C ILE A 32 -0.56 -8.41 7.11
N SER A 33 -1.74 -8.39 7.72
CA SER A 33 -2.92 -8.96 7.07
C SER A 33 -3.37 -8.19 5.83
N TYR A 34 -3.90 -8.91 4.85
CA TYR A 34 -4.39 -8.38 3.57
C TYR A 34 -5.63 -9.13 3.06
N GLY A 35 -6.27 -8.60 2.01
CA GLY A 35 -7.45 -9.18 1.38
C GLY A 35 -8.77 -8.55 1.84
N LEU A 36 -9.89 -9.17 1.46
CA LEU A 36 -11.23 -8.62 1.66
C LEU A 36 -11.62 -8.49 3.15
N SER A 37 -11.98 -7.29 3.57
CA SER A 37 -12.51 -6.97 4.91
C SER A 37 -14.00 -6.61 4.84
N SER A 38 -14.66 -6.45 5.99
CA SER A 38 -16.13 -6.25 6.08
C SER A 38 -16.67 -5.09 5.24
N TYR A 39 -15.88 -4.01 5.11
CA TYR A 39 -16.26 -2.80 4.37
C TYR A 39 -15.07 -2.19 3.60
N GLY A 40 -14.12 -3.02 3.20
CA GLY A 40 -12.90 -2.55 2.54
C GLY A 40 -12.06 -3.70 2.01
N TYR A 41 -10.91 -3.35 1.46
CA TYR A 41 -9.95 -4.32 0.95
C TYR A 41 -8.54 -3.89 1.37
N ASP A 42 -7.86 -4.76 2.09
CA ASP A 42 -6.49 -4.51 2.53
C ASP A 42 -5.52 -4.88 1.39
N ILE A 43 -4.86 -3.86 0.84
CA ILE A 43 -3.89 -3.98 -0.26
C ILE A 43 -2.51 -4.39 0.24
N ARG A 44 -1.71 -4.98 -0.65
CA ARG A 44 -0.31 -5.33 -0.39
C ARG A 44 0.64 -4.34 -1.04
N VAL A 45 1.79 -4.14 -0.42
CA VAL A 45 2.93 -3.45 -1.02
C VAL A 45 3.75 -4.44 -1.87
N ALA A 46 4.17 -4.02 -3.06
CA ALA A 46 5.07 -4.81 -3.92
C ALA A 46 6.53 -4.70 -3.44
N ASP A 47 7.42 -5.49 -4.05
CA ASP A 47 8.85 -5.56 -3.74
C ASP A 47 9.70 -4.46 -4.39
N GLU A 48 9.07 -3.46 -5.02
CA GLU A 48 9.73 -2.37 -5.77
C GLU A 48 9.45 -1.02 -5.13
N PHE A 49 10.53 -0.33 -4.77
CA PHE A 49 10.51 0.92 -4.01
C PHE A 49 11.37 1.99 -4.68
N LYS A 50 10.99 3.25 -4.49
CA LYS A 50 11.82 4.44 -4.76
C LYS A 50 12.03 5.19 -3.46
N ILE A 51 13.26 5.18 -2.94
CA ILE A 51 13.61 5.77 -1.65
C ILE A 51 14.16 7.18 -1.88
N PHE A 52 13.59 8.18 -1.21
CA PHE A 52 14.04 9.56 -1.37
C PHE A 52 15.46 9.76 -0.83
N THR A 53 16.27 10.52 -1.58
CA THR A 53 17.64 10.90 -1.22
C THR A 53 17.87 12.39 -1.46
N ASN A 54 18.49 13.06 -0.49
CA ASN A 54 18.86 14.47 -0.56
C ASN A 54 20.33 14.69 -0.98
N VAL A 55 21.07 13.63 -1.30
CA VAL A 55 22.51 13.67 -1.62
C VAL A 55 22.84 14.66 -2.74
N PHE A 56 21.91 14.85 -3.69
CA PHE A 56 22.13 15.75 -4.83
C PHE A 56 21.62 17.18 -4.60
N SER A 57 21.11 17.50 -3.40
CA SER A 57 20.50 18.80 -3.06
C SER A 57 19.48 19.30 -4.10
N ALA A 58 18.81 18.38 -4.79
CA ALA A 58 17.79 18.70 -5.77
C ALA A 58 16.59 19.33 -5.06
N VAL A 59 16.11 20.47 -5.58
CA VAL A 59 14.83 21.05 -5.16
C VAL A 59 13.73 20.14 -5.69
N VAL A 60 12.80 19.72 -4.82
CA VAL A 60 11.67 18.90 -5.23
C VAL A 60 10.66 19.79 -5.98
N ASP A 61 10.59 19.63 -7.30
CA ASP A 61 9.56 20.23 -8.16
C ASP A 61 8.52 19.18 -8.54
N PRO A 62 7.29 19.22 -7.99
CA PRO A 62 6.23 18.27 -8.33
C PRO A 62 5.79 18.30 -9.79
N LYS A 63 6.04 19.40 -10.53
CA LYS A 63 5.75 19.50 -11.97
C LYS A 63 6.86 18.89 -12.82
N ASN A 64 8.09 18.87 -12.30
CA ASN A 64 9.29 18.38 -12.97
C ASN A 64 10.05 17.43 -12.04
N PHE A 65 9.44 16.28 -11.75
CA PHE A 65 10.01 15.30 -10.83
C PHE A 65 11.35 14.77 -11.36
N ASP A 66 12.44 15.02 -10.62
CA ASP A 66 13.78 14.54 -10.96
C ASP A 66 14.00 13.12 -10.44
N PRO A 67 14.17 12.10 -11.31
CA PRO A 67 14.45 10.73 -10.89
C PRO A 67 15.70 10.59 -10.02
N LYS A 68 16.66 11.53 -10.09
CA LYS A 68 17.87 11.52 -9.25
C LYS A 68 17.59 11.78 -7.77
N SER A 69 16.44 12.35 -7.44
CA SER A 69 15.99 12.52 -6.05
C SER A 69 15.55 11.22 -5.38
N MET A 70 15.59 10.10 -6.12
CA MET A 70 15.19 8.78 -5.66
C MET A 70 16.24 7.73 -5.98
N VAL A 71 16.35 6.73 -5.11
CA VAL A 71 17.11 5.50 -5.34
C VAL A 71 16.12 4.36 -5.58
N ASP A 72 16.31 3.64 -6.68
CA ASP A 72 15.55 2.41 -6.95
C ASP A 72 16.02 1.28 -6.02
N PHE A 73 15.07 0.63 -5.38
CA PHE A 73 15.32 -0.51 -4.50
C PHE A 73 14.34 -1.64 -4.81
N LYS A 74 14.85 -2.88 -4.89
CA LYS A 74 14.04 -4.08 -5.03
C LYS A 74 14.41 -5.09 -3.97
N GLY A 75 13.44 -5.52 -3.16
CA GLY A 75 13.66 -6.49 -2.09
C GLY A 75 12.45 -6.69 -1.19
N ASP A 76 12.52 -7.74 -0.38
CA ASP A 76 11.41 -8.16 0.50
C ASP A 76 11.18 -7.18 1.68
N VAL A 77 12.23 -6.48 2.10
CA VAL A 77 12.19 -5.50 3.20
C VAL A 77 12.83 -4.19 2.74
N CYS A 78 12.06 -3.10 2.78
CA CYS A 78 12.53 -1.75 2.49
C CYS A 78 12.75 -0.96 3.78
N VAL A 79 13.99 -0.57 4.05
CA VAL A 79 14.33 0.30 5.18
C VAL A 79 14.24 1.76 4.72
N ILE A 80 13.31 2.52 5.31
CA ILE A 80 13.15 3.95 5.02
C ILE A 80 14.06 4.75 5.97
N PRO A 81 14.97 5.61 5.46
CA PRO A 81 15.81 6.43 6.32
C PRO A 81 15.00 7.33 7.26
N PRO A 82 15.49 7.62 8.47
CA PRO A 82 14.85 8.55 9.39
C PRO A 82 14.55 9.89 8.72
N ASN A 83 13.36 10.45 8.99
CA ASN A 83 12.89 11.72 8.43
C ASN A 83 12.84 11.77 6.89
N SER A 84 12.82 10.62 6.21
CA SER A 84 12.67 10.49 4.77
C SER A 84 11.33 9.82 4.40
N PHE A 85 11.13 9.52 3.13
CA PHE A 85 9.98 8.77 2.63
C PHE A 85 10.38 7.85 1.47
N ALA A 86 9.48 6.91 1.14
CA ALA A 86 9.61 6.05 -0.02
C ALA A 86 8.28 5.98 -0.79
N LEU A 87 8.39 5.74 -2.10
CA LEU A 87 7.26 5.38 -2.94
C LEU A 87 7.31 3.88 -3.21
N ALA A 88 6.14 3.27 -3.30
CA ALA A 88 5.97 1.89 -3.71
C ALA A 88 4.70 1.78 -4.58
N ARG A 89 4.46 0.59 -5.12
CA ARG A 89 3.20 0.27 -5.79
C ARG A 89 2.48 -0.86 -5.07
N THR A 90 1.17 -0.94 -5.27
CA THR A 90 0.39 -2.09 -4.82
C THR A 90 0.74 -3.34 -5.64
N VAL A 91 0.57 -4.51 -5.01
CA VAL A 91 0.52 -5.77 -5.76
C VAL A 91 -0.74 -5.83 -6.61
N GLU A 92 -1.86 -5.36 -6.06
CA GLU A 92 -3.14 -5.30 -6.75
C GLU A 92 -3.23 -4.16 -7.75
N TYR A 93 -3.77 -4.46 -8.92
CA TYR A 93 -4.22 -3.51 -9.93
C TYR A 93 -5.71 -3.24 -9.75
N PHE A 94 -6.09 -1.96 -9.79
CA PHE A 94 -7.47 -1.51 -9.56
C PHE A 94 -8.12 -0.97 -10.84
N ARG A 95 -9.36 -1.40 -11.08
CA ARG A 95 -10.23 -0.90 -12.17
C ARG A 95 -11.50 -0.35 -11.55
N ILE A 96 -11.42 0.90 -11.06
CA ILE A 96 -12.51 1.52 -10.32
C ILE A 96 -13.69 1.85 -11.25
N PRO A 97 -14.91 1.34 -11.00
CA PRO A 97 -16.08 1.65 -11.82
C PRO A 97 -16.42 3.14 -11.78
N ARG A 98 -16.99 3.67 -12.87
CA ARG A 98 -17.31 5.11 -13.01
C ARG A 98 -18.15 5.73 -11.88
N GLY A 99 -19.02 4.96 -11.25
CA GLY A 99 -19.88 5.42 -10.16
C GLY A 99 -19.29 5.23 -8.76
N VAL A 100 -17.99 4.96 -8.65
CA VAL A 100 -17.32 4.56 -7.41
C VAL A 100 -16.14 5.49 -7.15
N LEU A 101 -16.02 5.94 -5.91
CA LEU A 101 -14.85 6.62 -5.37
C LEU A 101 -14.29 5.77 -4.23
N THR A 102 -12.96 5.65 -4.17
CA THR A 102 -12.26 4.90 -3.12
C THR A 102 -11.47 5.86 -2.23
N LEU A 103 -11.36 5.50 -0.95
CA LEU A 103 -10.44 6.14 0.00
C LEU A 103 -9.41 5.09 0.43
N CYS A 104 -8.14 5.49 0.48
CA CYS A 104 -7.06 4.65 0.98
C CYS A 104 -6.64 5.18 2.35
N VAL A 105 -6.63 4.30 3.36
CA VAL A 105 -6.25 4.63 4.73
C VAL A 105 -5.12 3.72 5.17
N GLY A 106 -4.19 4.26 5.95
CA GLY A 106 -3.10 3.48 6.53
C GLY A 106 -3.62 2.42 7.49
N LYS A 107 -2.96 1.26 7.50
CA LYS A 107 -3.25 0.22 8.47
C LYS A 107 -2.57 0.53 9.80
N CYS A 108 -3.34 0.51 10.86
CA CYS A 108 -2.81 0.54 12.23
C CYS A 108 -2.17 -0.82 12.49
N LEU A 109 -0.84 -0.88 12.51
CA LEU A 109 -0.07 -2.08 12.88
C LEU A 109 0.12 -2.17 14.39
N THR A 110 0.05 -1.01 15.06
CA THR A 110 0.10 -0.82 16.50
C THR A 110 -0.84 0.31 16.92
N GLY A 111 -1.53 0.17 18.05
CA GLY A 111 -2.52 1.14 18.55
C GLY A 111 -2.00 2.57 18.74
N ASP A 112 -0.68 2.72 18.82
CA ASP A 112 0.05 3.98 18.73
C ASP A 112 0.85 3.94 17.43
N THR A 113 0.90 5.01 16.64
CA THR A 113 1.60 5.15 15.35
C THR A 113 3.13 4.99 15.44
N ARG A 114 3.62 3.88 16.00
CA ARG A 114 5.02 3.52 16.11
C ARG A 114 5.39 2.60 14.96
N VAL A 115 6.66 2.67 14.57
CA VAL A 115 7.20 1.77 13.56
C VAL A 115 7.39 0.41 14.23
N VAL A 116 6.86 -0.64 13.61
CA VAL A 116 7.12 -2.01 14.01
C VAL A 116 8.22 -2.59 13.15
N ASP A 117 9.09 -3.35 13.79
CA ASP A 117 10.00 -4.22 13.09
C ASP A 117 9.20 -5.30 12.33
N ALA A 118 9.42 -5.40 11.02
CA ALA A 118 8.61 -6.24 10.14
C ALA A 118 8.88 -7.74 10.32
N GLU A 119 10.03 -8.12 10.88
CA GLU A 119 10.42 -9.52 11.09
C GLU A 119 9.92 -10.06 12.44
N SER A 120 10.07 -9.28 13.50
CA SER A 120 9.75 -9.68 14.86
C SER A 120 8.37 -9.21 15.33
N GLY A 121 7.79 -8.19 14.68
CA GLY A 121 6.57 -7.53 15.15
C GLY A 121 6.78 -6.73 16.44
N ALA A 122 8.03 -6.55 16.88
CA ALA A 122 8.37 -5.74 18.03
C ALA A 122 8.28 -4.24 17.68
N TYR A 123 8.05 -3.43 18.71
CA TYR A 123 8.14 -1.98 18.60
C TYR A 123 9.60 -1.55 18.45
N LEU A 124 9.87 -0.63 17.52
CA LEU A 124 11.07 0.21 17.54
C LEU A 124 10.90 1.38 18.51
#